data_AF-A0A7V9E961-F1
#
_entry.id   AF-A0A7V9E961-F1
#
_cell.length_a   1.000
_cell.length_b   1.000
_cell.length_c   1.000
_cell.angle_alpha   90.00
_cell.angle_beta   90.00
_cell.angle_gamma   90.00
#
_symmetry.space_group_name_H-M   'P 1'
#
loop_
_entity.id
_entity.type
_entity.pdbx_description
1 polymer ?
#
loop_
_entity_poly.entity_id
_entity_poly.type
_entity_poly.pdbx_seq_one_letter_code
_entity_poly.pdbx_strand_id
1 'polypeptide(L)'
;MILADTSAWVEYDRATGRAVDKRMTALIAEGGPLAVTEPVMMEVLAGARSGQRESDLRRLLLGFDLLRFDAQVDFEGAARIYRQCRRAGFTPRGMLDCMIAAVAWRYGAALLAYDVDLDRVARVVGIDLDEA
;
A
#
# COMPACT_ATOMS: atom_id res chain seq x y z
N MET A 1 8.38 -9.03 -4.16
CA MET A 1 7.11 -8.38 -4.54
C MET A 1 7.09 -6.99 -3.92
N ILE A 2 6.45 -6.04 -4.57
CA ILE A 2 6.29 -4.66 -4.10
C ILE A 2 4.80 -4.40 -3.91
N LEU A 3 4.35 -4.25 -2.66
CA LEU A 3 2.99 -3.85 -2.34
C LEU A 3 2.91 -2.32 -2.43
N ALA A 4 2.28 -1.82 -3.49
CA ALA A 4 2.05 -0.39 -3.65
C ALA A 4 0.88 0.06 -2.79
N ASP A 5 1.15 1.05 -1.92
CA ASP A 5 0.15 1.70 -1.06
C ASP A 5 -0.80 2.59 -1.86
N THR A 6 -1.96 2.90 -1.26
CA THR A 6 -2.95 3.85 -1.80
C THR A 6 -2.31 5.18 -2.19
N SER A 7 -1.39 5.73 -1.37
CA SER A 7 -0.72 6.98 -1.68
C SER A 7 0.11 6.91 -2.98
N ALA A 8 0.75 5.78 -3.27
CA ALA A 8 1.50 5.58 -4.51
C ALA A 8 0.57 5.52 -5.73
N TRP A 9 -0.55 4.80 -5.62
CA TRP A 9 -1.58 4.77 -6.66
C TRP A 9 -2.18 6.15 -6.93
N VAL A 10 -2.37 6.97 -5.89
CA VAL A 10 -2.88 8.35 -6.03
C VAL A 10 -1.88 9.25 -6.75
N GLU A 11 -0.59 9.14 -6.45
CA GLU A 11 0.45 9.91 -7.15
C GLU A 11 0.54 9.52 -8.63
N TYR A 12 0.46 8.22 -8.93
CA TYR A 12 0.38 7.71 -10.31
C TYR A 12 -0.88 8.16 -11.05
N ASP A 13 -2.06 8.02 -10.42
CA ASP A 13 -3.36 8.42 -10.99
C ASP A 13 -3.40 9.91 -11.37
N ARG A 14 -2.71 10.75 -10.58
CA ARG A 14 -2.62 12.19 -10.79
C ARG A 14 -1.46 12.61 -11.70
N ALA A 15 -0.58 11.69 -12.10
CA ALA A 15 0.63 11.97 -12.87
C ALA A 15 1.44 13.13 -12.29
N THR A 16 1.75 13.07 -11.00
CA THR A 16 2.35 14.20 -10.26
C THR A 16 3.79 14.52 -10.65
N GLY A 17 4.47 13.63 -11.39
CA GLY A 17 5.86 13.75 -11.80
C GLY A 17 6.88 13.54 -10.67
N ARG A 18 6.41 13.18 -9.47
CA ARG A 18 7.25 12.85 -8.32
C ARG A 18 7.97 11.52 -8.51
N ALA A 19 8.95 11.24 -7.65
CA ALA A 19 9.71 9.99 -7.68
C ALA A 19 8.79 8.76 -7.64
N VAL A 20 7.83 8.72 -6.69
CA VAL A 20 6.88 7.60 -6.55
C VAL A 20 6.02 7.42 -7.80
N ASP A 21 5.51 8.49 -8.42
CA ASP A 21 4.78 8.41 -9.70
C ASP A 21 5.65 7.82 -10.82
N LYS A 22 6.90 8.32 -10.97
CA LYS A 22 7.84 7.80 -11.96
C LYS A 22 8.19 6.34 -11.72
N ARG A 23 8.38 5.95 -10.45
CA ARG A 23 8.66 4.57 -10.04
C ARG A 23 7.48 3.65 -10.36
N MET A 24 6.26 4.05 -10.03
CA MET A 24 5.03 3.33 -10.40
C MET A 24 4.92 3.18 -11.92
N THR A 25 5.14 4.27 -12.67
CA THR A 25 5.10 4.25 -14.13
C THR A 25 6.11 3.26 -14.72
N ALA A 26 7.35 3.26 -14.23
CA ALA A 26 8.38 2.33 -14.68
C ALA A 26 8.01 0.87 -14.36
N LEU A 27 7.60 0.58 -13.12
CA LEU A 27 7.20 -0.75 -12.70
C LEU A 27 6.01 -1.29 -13.51
N ILE A 28 5.04 -0.45 -13.84
CA ILE A 28 3.90 -0.84 -14.69
C ILE A 28 4.35 -1.12 -16.13
N ALA A 29 5.17 -0.23 -16.71
CA ALA A 29 5.63 -0.36 -18.09
C ALA A 29 6.53 -1.58 -18.30
N GLU A 30 7.34 -1.93 -17.30
CA GLU A 30 8.30 -3.03 -17.36
C GLU A 30 7.70 -4.37 -16.90
N GLY A 31 6.45 -4.41 -16.45
CA GLY A 31 5.86 -5.62 -15.86
C GLY A 31 6.58 -6.03 -14.57
N GLY A 32 7.02 -5.04 -13.79
CA GLY A 32 7.68 -5.24 -12.50
C GLY A 32 6.78 -5.93 -11.47
N PRO A 33 7.34 -6.36 -10.33
CA PRO A 33 6.66 -7.24 -9.38
C PRO A 33 5.69 -6.46 -8.45
N LEU A 34 4.87 -5.58 -9.01
CA LEU A 34 3.84 -4.82 -8.32
C LEU A 34 2.69 -5.72 -7.88
N ALA A 35 2.22 -5.47 -6.67
CA ALA A 35 1.10 -6.15 -6.07
C ALA A 35 0.17 -5.14 -5.39
N VAL A 36 -1.07 -5.59 -5.15
CA VAL A 36 -2.12 -4.85 -4.46
C VAL A 36 -2.70 -5.71 -3.34
N THR A 37 -3.45 -5.10 -2.41
CA THR A 37 -4.21 -5.81 -1.38
C THR A 37 -5.60 -5.20 -1.24
N GLU A 38 -6.56 -5.94 -0.66
CA GLU A 38 -7.95 -5.50 -0.53
C GLU A 38 -8.12 -4.14 0.17
N PRO A 39 -7.39 -3.81 1.27
CA PRO A 39 -7.42 -2.47 1.86
C PRO A 39 -7.04 -1.35 0.88
N VAL A 40 -5.95 -1.53 0.12
CA VAL A 40 -5.51 -0.55 -0.89
C VAL A 40 -6.54 -0.43 -2.00
N MET A 41 -7.06 -1.55 -2.50
CA MET A 41 -8.12 -1.53 -3.52
C MET A 41 -9.35 -0.75 -3.02
N MET A 42 -9.77 -1.00 -1.79
CA MET A 42 -10.91 -0.31 -1.19
C MET A 42 -10.68 1.21 -1.16
N GLU A 43 -9.52 1.67 -0.69
CA GLU A 43 -9.22 3.11 -0.61
C GLU A 43 -9.12 3.77 -1.98
N VAL A 44 -8.44 3.14 -2.94
CA VAL A 44 -8.28 3.67 -4.30
C VAL A 44 -9.62 3.79 -5.00
N LEU A 45 -10.48 2.75 -4.93
CA LEU A 45 -11.79 2.77 -5.56
C LEU A 45 -12.75 3.77 -4.87
N ALA A 46 -12.71 3.85 -3.55
CA ALA A 46 -13.50 4.83 -2.79
C ALA A 46 -13.08 6.29 -3.09
N GLY A 47 -11.81 6.51 -3.46
CA GLY A 47 -11.29 7.82 -3.84
C GLY A 47 -11.68 8.29 -5.26
N ALA A 48 -12.29 7.44 -6.08
CA ALA A 48 -12.65 7.78 -7.44
C ALA A 48 -13.79 8.82 -7.52
N ARG A 49 -13.61 9.85 -8.34
CA ARG A 49 -14.57 10.97 -8.46
C ARG A 49 -15.77 10.70 -9.37
N SER A 50 -15.77 9.60 -10.11
CA SER A 50 -16.84 9.21 -11.02
C SER A 50 -16.87 7.69 -11.20
N GLY A 51 -18.03 7.15 -11.58
CA GLY A 51 -18.16 5.72 -11.86
C GLY A 51 -17.27 5.23 -13.01
N GLN A 52 -17.02 6.08 -14.01
CA GLN A 52 -16.07 5.74 -15.08
C GLN A 52 -14.64 5.62 -14.54
N ARG A 53 -14.18 6.61 -13.73
CA ARG A 53 -12.81 6.55 -13.17
C ARG A 53 -12.64 5.37 -12.24
N GLU A 54 -13.66 5.08 -11.44
CA GLU A 54 -13.72 3.91 -10.56
C GLU A 54 -13.56 2.61 -11.35
N SER A 55 -14.31 2.43 -12.44
CA SER A 55 -14.19 1.26 -13.33
C SER A 55 -12.80 1.14 -13.95
N ASP A 56 -12.21 2.25 -14.41
CA ASP A 56 -10.87 2.26 -15.01
C ASP A 56 -9.79 1.86 -13.99
N LEU A 57 -9.86 2.40 -12.77
CA LEU A 57 -8.95 2.05 -11.67
C LEU A 57 -9.11 0.59 -11.26
N ARG A 58 -10.35 0.09 -11.14
CA ARG A 58 -10.60 -1.33 -10.84
C ARG A 58 -9.96 -2.23 -11.88
N ARG A 59 -10.15 -1.95 -13.17
CA ARG A 59 -9.56 -2.74 -14.27
C ARG A 59 -8.04 -2.73 -14.21
N LEU A 60 -7.43 -1.59 -13.88
CA LEU A 60 -5.98 -1.49 -13.69
C LEU A 60 -5.50 -2.36 -12.52
N LEU A 61 -6.09 -2.19 -11.33
CA LEU A 61 -5.68 -2.88 -10.11
C LEU A 61 -5.83 -4.41 -10.21
N LEU A 62 -6.88 -4.89 -10.89
CA LEU A 62 -7.10 -6.32 -11.15
C LEU A 62 -6.05 -6.95 -12.08
N GLY A 63 -5.19 -6.15 -12.71
CA GLY A 63 -4.07 -6.63 -13.52
C GLY A 63 -2.83 -7.02 -12.73
N PHE A 64 -2.78 -6.74 -11.42
CA PHE A 64 -1.62 -7.03 -10.56
C PHE A 64 -1.91 -8.20 -9.62
N ASP A 65 -0.84 -8.77 -9.05
CA ASP A 65 -0.96 -9.81 -8.04
C ASP A 65 -1.69 -9.29 -6.80
N LEU A 66 -2.72 -10.02 -6.37
CA LEU A 66 -3.49 -9.69 -5.18
C LEU A 66 -2.94 -10.43 -3.96
N LEU A 67 -2.23 -9.70 -3.10
CA LEU A 67 -1.83 -10.17 -1.79
C LEU A 67 -3.05 -10.18 -0.87
N ARG A 68 -3.69 -11.35 -0.80
CA ARG A 68 -4.95 -11.56 -0.08
C ARG A 68 -4.81 -11.18 1.39
N PHE A 69 -5.64 -10.25 1.84
CA PHE A 69 -5.88 -9.98 3.25
C PHE A 69 -6.55 -11.18 3.91
N ASP A 70 -5.92 -11.72 4.95
CA ASP A 70 -6.46 -12.79 5.77
C ASP A 70 -7.08 -12.17 7.03
N ALA A 71 -8.41 -12.20 7.13
CA ALA A 71 -9.10 -11.58 8.25
C ALA A 71 -8.73 -12.18 9.62
N GLN A 72 -8.39 -13.47 9.69
CA GLN A 72 -8.02 -14.09 10.97
C GLN A 72 -6.63 -13.63 11.41
N VAL A 73 -5.70 -13.52 10.48
CA VAL A 73 -4.29 -13.23 10.78
C VAL A 73 -3.99 -11.73 10.78
N ASP A 74 -4.45 -11.00 9.77
CA ASP A 74 -4.02 -9.63 9.51
C ASP A 74 -4.73 -8.59 10.37
N PHE A 75 -5.96 -8.86 10.86
CA PHE A 75 -6.57 -7.97 11.85
C PHE A 75 -5.80 -8.01 13.18
N GLU A 76 -5.42 -9.20 13.64
CA GLU A 76 -4.57 -9.32 14.83
C GLU A 76 -3.17 -8.75 14.57
N GLY A 77 -2.60 -9.02 13.39
CA GLY A 77 -1.35 -8.46 12.91
C GLY A 77 -1.35 -6.93 12.94
N ALA A 78 -2.36 -6.30 12.37
CA ALA A 78 -2.52 -4.85 12.36
C ALA A 78 -2.62 -4.27 13.77
N ALA A 79 -3.41 -4.90 14.66
CA ALA A 79 -3.50 -4.47 16.06
C ALA A 79 -2.15 -4.58 16.78
N ARG A 80 -1.37 -5.64 16.50
CA ARG A 80 -0.03 -5.84 17.04
C ARG A 80 0.93 -4.76 16.53
N ILE A 81 0.94 -4.48 15.23
CA ILE A 81 1.75 -3.44 14.60
C ILE A 81 1.43 -2.08 15.21
N TYR A 82 0.15 -1.70 15.30
CA TYR A 82 -0.29 -0.44 15.89
C TYR A 82 0.22 -0.27 17.33
N ARG A 83 0.13 -1.33 18.14
CA ARG A 83 0.64 -1.32 19.53
C ARG A 83 2.16 -1.23 19.60
N GLN A 84 2.88 -1.86 18.67
CA GLN A 84 4.34 -1.76 18.58
C GLN A 84 4.76 -0.32 18.22
N CYS A 85 4.10 0.30 17.24
CA CYS A 85 4.33 1.70 16.89
C CYS A 85 4.14 2.60 18.12
N ARG A 86 3.02 2.44 18.85
CA ARG A 86 2.75 3.26 20.05
C ARG A 86 3.82 3.08 21.13
N ARG A 87 4.34 1.87 21.32
CA ARG A 87 5.45 1.60 22.25
C ARG A 87 6.76 2.25 21.79
N ALA A 88 6.96 2.41 20.48
CA ALA A 88 8.08 3.12 19.88
C ALA A 88 7.90 4.65 19.87
N GLY A 89 6.86 5.20 20.52
CA GLY A 89 6.64 6.64 20.63
C GLY A 89 5.94 7.29 19.43
N PHE A 90 5.42 6.49 18.50
CA PHE A 90 4.72 6.95 17.31
C PHE A 90 3.31 6.34 17.26
N THR A 91 2.28 7.16 17.03
CA THR A 91 0.91 6.65 16.86
C THR A 91 0.53 6.76 15.39
N PRO A 92 0.31 5.63 14.68
CA PRO A 92 -0.17 5.67 13.29
C PRO A 92 -1.48 6.45 13.16
N ARG A 93 -1.64 7.20 12.06
CA ARG A 93 -2.85 7.99 11.78
C ARG A 93 -4.11 7.12 11.67
N GLY A 94 -3.98 5.89 11.17
CA GLY A 94 -5.08 4.97 10.98
C GLY A 94 -4.69 3.50 11.14
N MET A 95 -5.72 2.65 11.28
CA MET A 95 -5.55 1.20 11.33
C MET A 95 -5.34 0.59 9.93
N LEU A 96 -5.73 1.28 8.85
CA LEU A 96 -5.57 0.79 7.48
C LEU A 96 -4.10 0.63 7.10
N ASP A 97 -3.25 1.61 7.42
CA ASP A 97 -1.79 1.49 7.24
C ASP A 97 -1.22 0.26 7.96
N CYS A 98 -1.75 -0.04 9.15
CA CYS A 98 -1.34 -1.22 9.91
C CYS A 98 -1.85 -2.52 9.28
N MET A 99 -3.01 -2.51 8.62
CA MET A 99 -3.54 -3.64 7.85
C MET A 99 -2.71 -3.88 6.59
N ILE A 100 -2.35 -2.83 5.86
CA ILE A 100 -1.49 -2.90 4.68
C ILE A 100 -0.10 -3.42 5.08
N ALA A 101 0.47 -2.89 6.16
CA ALA A 101 1.74 -3.36 6.71
C ALA A 101 1.67 -4.82 7.18
N ALA A 102 0.55 -5.27 7.77
CA ALA A 102 0.37 -6.68 8.17
C ALA A 102 0.43 -7.62 6.96
N VAL A 103 -0.24 -7.25 5.86
CA VAL A 103 -0.18 -8.00 4.60
C VAL A 103 1.25 -8.00 4.05
N ALA A 104 1.88 -6.83 3.91
CA ALA A 104 3.24 -6.73 3.40
C ALA A 104 4.22 -7.59 4.20
N TRP A 105 4.14 -7.52 5.53
CA TRP A 105 4.97 -8.31 6.42
C TRP A 105 4.75 -9.82 6.26
N ARG A 106 3.49 -10.27 6.20
CA ARG A 106 3.15 -11.69 6.05
C ARG A 106 3.60 -12.28 4.72
N TYR A 107 3.54 -11.50 3.64
CA TYR A 107 3.98 -11.92 2.30
C TYR A 107 5.47 -11.65 2.02
N GLY A 108 6.20 -11.00 2.94
CA GLY A 108 7.58 -10.57 2.69
C GLY A 108 7.68 -9.59 1.51
N ALA A 109 6.67 -8.73 1.33
CA ALA A 109 6.66 -7.72 0.28
C ALA A 109 7.24 -6.40 0.79
N ALA A 110 8.03 -5.74 -0.05
CA ALA A 110 8.44 -4.36 0.19
C ALA A 110 7.24 -3.42 -0.01
N LEU A 111 7.21 -2.29 0.71
CA LEU A 111 6.19 -1.26 0.55
C LEU A 111 6.70 -0.15 -0.37
N LEU A 112 5.85 0.29 -1.31
CA LEU A 112 6.06 1.50 -2.11
C LEU A 112 4.94 2.49 -1.77
N ALA A 113 5.30 3.64 -1.21
CA ALA A 113 4.34 4.62 -0.71
C ALA A 113 4.85 6.05 -0.87
N TYR A 114 3.93 7.01 -0.85
CA TYR A 114 4.20 8.43 -0.61
C TYR A 114 3.52 8.85 0.70
N ASP A 115 3.82 8.12 1.78
CA ASP A 115 3.22 8.31 3.10
C ASP A 115 4.25 8.13 4.22
N VAL A 116 4.61 9.24 4.89
CA VAL A 116 5.61 9.27 5.96
C VAL A 116 5.22 8.41 7.17
N ASP A 117 3.92 8.24 7.43
CA ASP A 117 3.47 7.42 8.53
C ASP A 117 3.57 5.94 8.21
N LEU A 118 3.25 5.54 6.98
CA LEU A 118 3.46 4.16 6.54
C LEU A 118 4.96 3.81 6.54
N ASP A 119 5.85 4.74 6.14
CA ASP A 119 7.30 4.55 6.26
C ASP A 119 7.74 4.32 7.71
N ARG A 120 7.13 5.03 8.66
CA ARG A 120 7.40 4.85 10.10
C ARG A 120 6.89 3.51 10.60
N VAL A 121 5.69 3.10 10.17
CA VAL A 121 5.14 1.77 10.47
C VAL A 121 6.10 0.69 9.96
N ALA A 122 6.50 0.76 8.69
CA ALA A 122 7.42 -0.19 8.06
C ALA A 122 8.73 -0.32 8.84
N ARG A 123 9.34 0.81 9.22
CA ARG A 123 10.57 0.83 10.04
C ARG A 123 10.40 0.18 11.42
N VAL A 124 9.27 0.40 12.09
CA VAL A 124 9.03 -0.19 13.42
C VAL A 124 8.94 -1.73 13.35
N VAL A 125 8.38 -2.27 12.27
CA VAL A 125 8.12 -3.71 12.14
C VAL A 125 9.04 -4.44 11.15
N GLY A 126 10.03 -3.73 10.62
CA GLY A 126 11.08 -4.27 9.77
C GLY A 126 10.61 -4.69 8.37
N ILE A 127 9.72 -3.91 7.76
CA ILE A 127 9.32 -4.09 6.35
C ILE A 127 10.23 -3.24 5.47
N ASP A 128 10.72 -3.83 4.38
CA ASP A 128 11.53 -3.14 3.38
C ASP A 128 10.70 -2.06 2.66
N LEU A 129 11.34 -0.93 2.35
CA LEU A 129 10.76 0.14 1.54
C LEU A 129 11.40 0.12 0.15
N ASP A 130 10.59 0.15 -0.91
CA ASP A 130 11.09 0.31 -2.27
C ASP A 130 11.56 1.76 -2.47
N GLU A 131 12.77 1.93 -3.00
CA GLU A 131 13.33 3.25 -3.30
C GLU A 131 12.71 3.77 -4.61
N ALA A 132 11.89 4.81 -4.49
CA ALA A 132 11.29 5.50 -5.62
C ALA A 132 12.24 6.48 -6.33
#